data_AF-A0A4P2QR80-F1
#
_entry.id   AF-A0A4P2QR80-F1
#
_cell.length_a   1.000
_cell.length_b   1.000
_cell.length_c   1.000
_cell.angle_alpha   90.00
_cell.angle_beta   90.00
_cell.angle_gamma   90.00
#
_symmetry.space_group_name_H-M   'P 1'
#
loop_
_entity.id
_entity.type
_entity.pdbx_description
1 polymer ?
#
loop_
_entity_poly.entity_id
_entity_poly.type
_entity_poly.pdbx_seq_one_letter_code
_entity_poly.pdbx_strand_id
1 'polypeptide(L)'
;MQSLSVDAPTVLVTAACTPRVDEPPPPAREDPWQTRALACLPGAYTECPGDRSTCMPSPGEPGAPPPGGFLTCIFHEGDVTCESPYLDRHVFYGGAEDTRGCSECGCGAPEGASCTIMASVYSDGACANLLASNVVSSTTPFCGVTPPGVALGSKAAEVVAVDPGACAPSGGEPTGELLPAEPSTFCCQA
;
A
#
# COMPACT_ATOMS: atom_id res chain seq x y z
N MET A 1 4.79 -26.08 57.94
CA MET A 1 4.28 -26.31 56.57
C MET A 1 4.92 -25.24 55.70
N GLN A 2 5.60 -25.61 54.62
CA GLN A 2 6.14 -24.64 53.67
C GLN A 2 5.21 -24.61 52.44
N SER A 3 5.09 -23.45 51.81
CA SER A 3 4.31 -23.26 50.60
C SER A 3 5.22 -22.79 49.48
N LEU A 4 4.92 -23.24 48.26
CA LEU A 4 5.59 -22.84 47.04
C LEU A 4 4.56 -22.15 46.14
N SER A 5 4.86 -20.93 45.72
CA SER A 5 4.12 -20.22 44.68
C SER A 5 5.00 -20.02 43.46
N VAL A 6 4.43 -20.27 42.29
CA VAL A 6 5.02 -19.93 40.99
C VAL A 6 4.05 -18.97 40.31
N ASP A 7 4.51 -17.73 40.15
CA ASP A 7 3.73 -16.70 39.47
C ASP A 7 3.56 -17.03 37.99
N ALA A 8 2.48 -16.52 37.41
CA ALA A 8 2.21 -16.72 35.99
C ALA A 8 3.35 -16.12 35.14
N PRO A 9 3.94 -16.88 34.19
CA PRO A 9 4.97 -16.34 33.30
C PRO A 9 4.38 -15.24 32.42
N THR A 10 5.14 -14.17 32.23
CA THR A 10 4.78 -13.06 31.35
C THR A 10 5.60 -13.08 30.06
N VAL A 11 4.97 -12.73 28.95
CA VAL A 11 5.66 -12.52 27.67
C VAL A 11 5.95 -11.04 27.55
N LEU A 12 7.23 -10.69 27.43
CA LEU A 12 7.63 -9.34 27.06
C LEU A 12 7.79 -9.27 25.54
N VAL A 13 6.82 -8.65 24.88
CA VAL A 13 6.89 -8.39 23.43
C VAL A 13 7.74 -7.13 23.24
N THR A 14 9.05 -7.30 23.00
CA THR A 14 10.01 -6.17 22.87
C THR A 14 10.11 -5.62 21.45
N ALA A 15 9.55 -6.31 20.46
CA ALA A 15 9.53 -5.86 19.08
C ALA A 15 8.09 -5.55 18.68
N ALA A 16 7.85 -4.37 18.11
CA ALA A 16 6.60 -4.07 17.44
C ALA A 16 6.38 -5.12 16.34
N CYS A 17 5.17 -5.67 16.23
CA CYS A 17 4.83 -6.57 15.14
C CYS A 17 5.06 -5.83 13.81
N THR A 18 6.05 -6.27 13.03
CA THR A 18 6.26 -5.71 11.69
C THR A 18 5.03 -6.05 10.86
N PRO A 19 4.29 -5.04 10.33
CA PRO A 19 3.12 -5.30 9.52
C PRO A 19 3.57 -6.09 8.28
N ARG A 20 2.85 -7.17 7.98
CA ARG A 20 3.07 -7.89 6.74
C ARG A 20 2.45 -7.07 5.62
N VAL A 21 3.31 -6.53 4.76
CA VAL A 21 2.89 -5.90 3.51
C VAL A 21 3.01 -6.96 2.42
N ASP A 22 1.88 -7.55 2.04
CA ASP A 22 1.83 -8.28 0.77
C ASP A 22 1.70 -7.23 -0.32
N GLU A 23 2.73 -7.07 -1.15
CA GLU A 23 2.69 -6.11 -2.25
C GLU A 23 1.55 -6.51 -3.20
N PRO A 24 0.50 -5.67 -3.34
CA PRO A 24 -0.59 -6.01 -4.24
C PRO A 24 -0.06 -6.08 -5.66
N PRO A 25 -0.62 -6.95 -6.52
CA PRO A 25 -0.29 -6.90 -7.94
C PRO A 25 -0.53 -5.48 -8.45
N PRO A 26 0.34 -4.95 -9.33
CA PRO A 26 0.14 -3.61 -9.86
C PRO A 26 -1.28 -3.52 -10.41
N PRO A 27 -2.03 -2.46 -10.09
CA PRO A 27 -3.39 -2.33 -10.56
C PRO A 27 -3.38 -2.45 -12.08
N ALA A 28 -4.40 -3.11 -12.63
CA ALA A 28 -4.57 -3.12 -14.08
C ALA A 28 -4.51 -1.66 -14.56
N ARG A 29 -3.79 -1.42 -15.65
CA ARG A 29 -3.86 -0.14 -16.36
C ARG A 29 -5.28 -0.01 -16.89
N GLU A 30 -6.17 0.48 -16.05
CA GLU A 30 -7.40 1.09 -16.48
C GLU A 30 -6.95 2.23 -17.41
N ASP A 31 -7.37 2.16 -18.66
CA ASP A 31 -7.23 3.27 -19.61
C ASP A 31 -8.53 4.06 -19.49
N PRO A 32 -8.66 4.99 -18.51
CA PRO A 32 -9.88 5.78 -18.37
C PRO A 32 -10.13 6.62 -19.63
N TRP A 33 -9.11 6.86 -20.45
CA TRP A 33 -9.20 7.65 -21.67
C TRP A 33 -9.63 6.78 -22.86
N GLN A 34 -10.94 6.77 -23.10
CA GLN A 34 -11.55 6.06 -24.24
C GLN A 34 -11.12 6.60 -25.61
N THR A 35 -10.70 7.86 -25.68
CA THR A 35 -10.32 8.53 -26.92
C THR A 35 -8.88 9.01 -26.83
N ARG A 36 -8.10 8.68 -27.87
CA ARG A 36 -6.68 9.04 -27.98
C ARG A 36 -6.46 9.80 -29.27
N ALA A 37 -5.57 10.78 -29.23
CA ALA A 37 -5.12 11.52 -30.40
C ALA A 37 -3.63 11.28 -30.64
N LEU A 38 -3.24 11.30 -31.91
CA LEU A 38 -1.84 11.33 -32.32
C LEU A 38 -1.58 12.67 -33.02
N ALA A 39 -0.73 13.50 -32.44
CA ALA A 39 -0.27 14.72 -33.08
C ALA A 39 0.96 14.41 -33.94
N CYS A 40 0.88 14.71 -35.23
CA CYS A 40 1.99 14.53 -36.18
C CYS A 40 2.59 15.89 -36.51
N LEU A 41 3.91 16.04 -36.37
CA LEU A 41 4.63 17.20 -36.90
C LEU A 41 5.10 16.89 -38.33
N PRO A 42 4.74 17.69 -39.34
CA PRO A 42 5.24 17.48 -40.70
C PRO A 42 6.75 17.76 -40.75
N GLY A 43 7.52 16.79 -41.25
CA GLY A 43 8.99 16.87 -41.32
C GLY A 43 9.54 17.74 -42.46
N ALA A 44 8.70 18.26 -43.36
CA ALA A 44 9.11 19.11 -44.47
C ALA A 44 8.08 20.20 -44.74
N TYR A 45 8.47 21.45 -44.48
CA TYR A 45 7.71 22.63 -44.90
C TYR A 45 8.01 22.86 -46.39
N THR A 46 7.02 22.75 -47.26
CA THR A 46 7.12 23.35 -48.59
C THR A 46 6.92 24.85 -48.45
N GLU A 47 7.76 25.64 -49.09
CA GLU A 47 7.60 27.09 -49.14
C GLU A 47 6.21 27.44 -49.68
N CYS A 48 5.55 28.39 -49.02
CA CYS A 48 4.23 28.81 -49.43
C CYS A 48 4.30 29.74 -50.63
N PRO A 49 3.38 29.60 -51.59
CA PRO A 49 3.24 30.60 -52.64
C PRO A 49 2.94 31.99 -52.03
N GLY A 50 3.80 32.98 -52.34
CA GLY A 50 3.68 34.37 -51.89
C GLY A 50 4.24 34.64 -50.49
N ASP A 51 3.89 35.79 -49.89
CA ASP A 51 4.40 36.24 -48.58
C ASP A 51 3.72 35.55 -47.37
N ARG A 52 3.37 34.27 -47.52
CA ARG A 52 2.65 33.50 -46.48
C ARG A 52 3.63 32.75 -45.59
N SER A 53 3.41 32.79 -44.28
CA SER A 53 4.28 32.16 -43.29
C SER A 53 4.02 30.67 -43.07
N THR A 54 2.79 30.21 -43.31
CA THR A 54 2.36 28.82 -43.04
C THR A 54 1.42 28.32 -44.12
N CYS A 55 1.70 27.12 -44.64
CA CYS A 55 0.88 26.45 -45.63
C CYS A 55 -0.04 25.47 -44.94
N MET A 56 -1.30 25.48 -45.34
CA MET A 56 -2.28 24.52 -44.90
C MET A 56 -2.79 23.73 -46.12
N PRO A 57 -3.05 22.42 -45.98
CA PRO A 57 -3.76 21.67 -47.02
C PRO A 57 -5.03 22.39 -47.48
N SER A 58 -5.16 22.59 -48.79
CA SER A 58 -6.35 23.24 -49.36
C SER A 58 -7.54 22.27 -49.33
N PRO A 59 -8.74 22.70 -48.91
CA PRO A 59 -9.95 21.89 -48.99
C PRO A 59 -10.46 21.65 -50.43
N GLY A 60 -9.74 22.10 -51.45
CA GLY A 60 -10.10 21.93 -52.86
C GLY A 60 -11.10 22.99 -53.35
N GLU A 61 -12.12 23.31 -52.55
CA GLU A 61 -13.04 24.43 -52.79
C GLU A 61 -13.00 25.48 -51.65
N PRO A 62 -13.07 26.79 -51.95
CA PRO A 62 -13.10 27.82 -50.93
C PRO A 62 -14.31 27.67 -49.99
N GLY A 63 -14.06 27.53 -48.69
CA GLY A 63 -15.11 27.39 -47.68
C GLY A 63 -15.69 25.98 -47.54
N ALA A 64 -15.19 25.00 -48.29
CA ALA A 64 -15.52 23.60 -48.06
C ALA A 64 -14.64 23.01 -46.93
N PRO A 65 -15.13 22.01 -46.18
CA PRO A 65 -14.30 21.26 -45.25
C PRO A 65 -13.27 20.40 -46.01
N PRO A 66 -12.11 20.10 -45.39
CA PRO A 66 -11.13 19.19 -45.97
C PRO A 66 -11.76 17.83 -46.36
N PRO A 67 -11.34 17.23 -47.50
CA PRO A 67 -11.87 15.96 -47.95
C PRO A 67 -11.55 14.84 -46.95
N GLY A 68 -12.42 13.83 -46.84
CA GLY A 68 -12.18 12.66 -45.98
C GLY A 68 -12.54 12.84 -44.50
N GLY A 69 -13.28 13.90 -44.16
CA GLY A 69 -13.74 14.15 -42.78
C GLY A 69 -12.66 14.76 -41.88
N PHE A 70 -11.58 15.28 -42.46
CA PHE A 70 -10.57 16.04 -41.72
C PHE A 70 -11.07 17.45 -41.42
N LEU A 71 -10.64 18.02 -40.29
CA LEU A 71 -10.96 19.39 -39.88
C LEU A 71 -9.70 20.26 -39.95
N THR A 72 -9.91 21.56 -40.17
CA THR A 72 -8.86 22.57 -40.00
C THR A 72 -8.81 22.97 -38.54
N CYS A 73 -7.66 22.80 -37.89
CA CYS A 73 -7.51 23.14 -36.48
C CYS A 73 -6.24 23.94 -36.20
N ILE A 74 -6.30 24.77 -35.16
CA ILE A 74 -5.16 25.46 -34.54
C ILE A 74 -4.80 24.71 -33.27
N PHE A 75 -3.52 24.35 -33.16
CA PHE A 75 -2.96 23.73 -31.96
C PHE A 75 -2.51 24.79 -30.96
N HIS A 76 -2.82 24.55 -29.69
CA HIS A 76 -2.34 25.31 -28.55
C HIS A 76 -1.82 24.35 -27.47
N GLU A 77 -0.69 24.70 -26.87
CA GLU A 77 -0.26 24.10 -25.61
C GLU A 77 -1.19 24.58 -24.48
N GLY A 78 -1.60 23.67 -23.58
CA GLY A 78 -2.53 23.97 -22.49
C GLY A 78 -4.00 23.68 -22.81
N ASP A 79 -4.87 23.77 -21.79
CA ASP A 79 -6.33 23.85 -21.96
C ASP A 79 -6.69 25.32 -22.18
N VAL A 80 -6.92 25.69 -23.45
CA VAL A 80 -7.24 27.06 -23.83
C VAL A 80 -8.66 27.17 -24.34
N THR A 81 -9.23 28.37 -24.22
CA THR A 81 -10.52 28.68 -24.84
C THR A 81 -10.32 28.99 -26.31
N CYS A 82 -11.14 28.38 -27.16
CA CYS A 82 -11.09 28.61 -28.58
C CYS A 82 -11.86 29.88 -28.98
N GLU A 83 -11.35 30.57 -30.00
CA GLU A 83 -11.94 31.82 -30.51
C GLU A 83 -12.52 31.65 -31.92
N SER A 84 -13.38 32.58 -32.33
CA SER A 84 -13.93 32.61 -33.68
C SER A 84 -12.82 32.79 -34.74
N PRO A 85 -12.82 32.03 -35.85
CA PRO A 85 -13.88 31.11 -36.31
C PRO A 85 -13.71 29.64 -35.88
N TYR A 86 -12.75 29.31 -35.01
CA TYR A 86 -12.36 27.95 -34.64
C TYR A 86 -13.01 27.50 -33.32
N LEU A 87 -14.33 27.51 -33.22
CA LEU A 87 -15.03 27.29 -31.94
C LEU A 87 -15.15 25.82 -31.51
N ASP A 88 -14.84 24.86 -32.37
CA ASP A 88 -14.94 23.42 -32.04
C ASP A 88 -13.68 22.96 -31.27
N ARG A 89 -13.83 22.78 -29.96
CA ARG A 89 -12.72 22.58 -29.01
C ARG A 89 -12.51 21.11 -28.67
N HIS A 90 -11.31 20.61 -28.94
CA HIS A 90 -10.86 19.26 -28.56
C HIS A 90 -9.64 19.34 -27.65
N VAL A 91 -9.71 18.77 -26.44
CA VAL A 91 -8.59 18.76 -25.48
C VAL A 91 -8.08 17.34 -25.31
N PHE A 92 -6.76 17.17 -25.44
CA PHE A 92 -6.05 15.91 -25.22
C PHE A 92 -4.91 16.11 -24.23
N TYR A 93 -4.44 15.03 -23.63
CA TYR A 93 -3.44 15.06 -22.58
C TYR A 93 -2.27 14.16 -22.97
N GLY A 94 -1.04 14.71 -22.88
CA GLY A 94 0.20 14.00 -23.23
C GLY A 94 0.54 12.88 -22.25
N GLY A 95 0.02 12.97 -21.02
CA GLY A 95 0.24 11.97 -19.99
C GLY A 95 -0.80 12.01 -18.87
N ALA A 96 -0.46 11.34 -17.78
CA ALA A 96 -1.23 11.34 -16.56
C ALA A 96 -0.30 11.31 -15.34
N GLU A 97 -0.69 12.07 -14.32
CA GLU A 97 -0.07 12.02 -13.00
C GLU A 97 -0.84 11.01 -12.15
N ASP A 98 -0.17 9.90 -11.81
CA ASP A 98 -0.72 8.84 -10.97
C ASP A 98 -0.11 8.93 -9.58
N THR A 99 -0.92 9.39 -8.62
CA THR A 99 -0.55 9.44 -7.19
C THR A 99 -1.26 8.36 -6.39
N ARG A 100 -1.95 7.43 -7.06
CA ARG A 100 -2.71 6.38 -6.38
C ARG A 100 -1.77 5.47 -5.63
N GLY A 101 -2.13 5.20 -4.39
CA GLY A 101 -1.37 4.34 -3.50
C GLY A 101 -2.25 3.82 -2.36
N CYS A 102 -1.60 3.26 -1.36
CA CYS A 102 -2.23 2.80 -0.13
C CYS A 102 -1.64 3.56 1.06
N SER A 103 -2.47 3.84 2.06
CA SER A 103 -1.98 4.29 3.38
C SER A 103 -1.03 3.25 3.98
N GLU A 104 -0.08 3.71 4.81
CA GLU A 104 0.90 2.81 5.44
C GLU A 104 0.20 1.73 6.28
N CYS A 105 0.59 0.48 6.08
CA CYS A 105 0.13 -0.61 6.92
C CYS A 105 0.72 -0.46 8.33
N GLY A 106 -0.13 -0.58 9.34
CA GLY A 106 0.26 -0.51 10.75
C GLY A 106 -0.25 -1.71 11.53
N CYS A 107 0.43 -2.00 12.64
CA CYS A 107 -0.04 -2.94 13.65
C CYS A 107 -0.24 -2.23 14.99
N GLY A 108 -1.39 -2.48 15.61
CA GLY A 108 -1.70 -2.00 16.95
C GLY A 108 -0.86 -2.68 18.03
N ALA A 109 -1.23 -2.45 19.29
CA ALA A 109 -0.61 -3.12 20.43
C ALA A 109 -0.76 -4.66 20.30
N PRO A 110 0.27 -5.44 20.66
CA PRO A 110 0.17 -6.89 20.65
C PRO A 110 -0.80 -7.36 21.74
N GLU A 111 -1.71 -8.25 21.38
CA GLU A 111 -2.72 -8.84 22.25
C GLU A 111 -2.68 -10.37 22.17
N GLY A 112 -3.10 -11.03 23.26
CA GLY A 112 -3.22 -12.48 23.29
C GLY A 112 -1.90 -13.27 23.43
N ALA A 113 -0.77 -12.59 23.61
CA ALA A 113 0.51 -13.27 23.86
C ALA A 113 0.45 -14.11 25.15
N SER A 114 0.96 -15.34 25.11
CA SER A 114 0.95 -16.24 26.25
C SER A 114 2.19 -17.12 26.31
N CYS A 115 2.59 -17.49 27.52
CA CYS A 115 3.70 -18.40 27.77
C CYS A 115 3.23 -19.54 28.66
N THR A 116 3.69 -20.74 28.35
CA THR A 116 3.52 -21.93 29.16
C THR A 116 4.88 -22.47 29.54
N ILE A 117 5.12 -22.66 30.84
CA ILE A 117 6.34 -23.23 31.38
C ILE A 117 6.03 -24.54 32.12
N MET A 118 7.00 -25.44 32.17
CA MET A 118 7.06 -26.53 33.13
C MET A 118 7.88 -26.04 34.31
N ALA A 119 7.24 -25.86 35.47
CA ALA A 119 7.89 -25.47 36.70
C ALA A 119 8.12 -26.70 37.58
N SER A 120 9.39 -26.94 37.91
CA SER A 120 9.84 -28.10 38.67
C SER A 120 10.54 -27.68 39.95
N VAL A 121 10.31 -28.42 41.03
CA VAL A 121 11.01 -28.24 42.31
C VAL A 121 11.60 -29.54 42.79
N TYR A 122 12.74 -29.43 43.48
CA TYR A 122 13.57 -30.56 43.86
C TYR A 122 13.96 -30.46 45.33
N SER A 123 14.23 -31.60 45.97
CA SER A 123 14.66 -31.65 47.37
C SER A 123 16.16 -31.39 47.57
N ASP A 124 16.95 -31.55 46.51
CA ASP A 124 18.39 -31.27 46.49
C ASP A 124 18.72 -29.98 45.72
N GLY A 125 19.96 -29.50 45.85
CA GLY A 125 20.46 -28.32 45.16
C GLY A 125 20.92 -28.54 43.70
N ALA A 126 20.88 -29.78 43.20
CA ALA A 126 21.38 -30.18 41.88
C ALA A 126 20.26 -30.43 40.85
N CYS A 127 18.99 -30.17 41.21
CA CYS A 127 17.82 -30.43 40.37
C CYS A 127 17.66 -31.92 39.97
N ALA A 128 18.03 -32.86 40.85
CA ALA A 128 18.00 -34.29 40.53
C ALA A 128 16.78 -35.03 41.09
N ASN A 129 16.42 -34.77 42.35
CA ASN A 129 15.34 -35.44 43.07
C ASN A 129 14.07 -34.60 43.00
N LEU A 130 13.26 -34.86 41.98
CA LEU A 130 12.02 -34.13 41.72
C LEU A 130 11.02 -34.35 42.86
N LEU A 131 10.47 -33.24 43.37
CA LEU A 131 9.39 -33.23 44.34
C LEU A 131 8.03 -32.96 43.69
N ALA A 132 7.98 -31.98 42.79
CA ALA A 132 6.78 -31.64 42.06
C ALA A 132 7.14 -30.97 40.73
N SER A 133 6.32 -31.23 39.71
CA SER A 133 6.41 -30.63 38.39
C SER A 133 5.00 -30.27 37.93
N ASN A 134 4.78 -29.01 37.56
CA ASN A 134 3.48 -28.53 37.12
C ASN A 134 3.62 -27.61 35.92
N VAL A 135 2.62 -27.68 35.03
CA VAL A 135 2.48 -26.74 33.93
C VAL A 135 1.88 -25.44 34.48
N VAL A 136 2.55 -24.32 34.22
CA VAL A 136 2.12 -22.98 34.63
C VAL A 136 1.98 -22.13 33.37
N SER A 137 0.84 -21.46 33.21
CA SER A 137 0.56 -20.60 32.07
C SER A 137 0.43 -19.13 32.50
N SER A 138 0.48 -18.21 31.54
CA SER A 138 0.24 -16.78 31.78
C SER A 138 -1.10 -16.45 32.43
N THR A 139 -2.07 -17.37 32.42
CA THR A 139 -3.40 -17.21 33.04
C THR A 139 -3.60 -18.07 34.29
N THR A 140 -2.75 -19.06 34.52
CA THR A 140 -2.91 -20.04 35.61
C THR A 140 -1.62 -20.12 36.42
N PRO A 141 -1.51 -19.36 37.53
CA PRO A 141 -0.40 -19.50 38.47
C PRO A 141 -0.52 -20.83 39.23
N PHE A 142 0.59 -21.27 39.83
CA PHE A 142 0.62 -22.49 40.64
C PHE A 142 0.92 -22.16 42.11
N CYS A 143 0.17 -22.78 43.03
CA CYS A 143 0.45 -22.76 44.45
C CYS A 143 0.28 -24.16 45.04
N GLY A 144 1.31 -24.65 45.72
CA GLY A 144 1.32 -25.97 46.34
C GLY A 144 1.89 -25.92 47.76
N VAL A 145 1.37 -26.77 48.64
CA VAL A 145 1.92 -26.98 49.99
C VAL A 145 2.85 -28.18 49.99
N THR A 146 4.00 -28.07 50.64
CA THR A 146 4.89 -29.22 50.84
C THR A 146 4.50 -29.98 52.10
N PRO A 147 4.52 -31.33 52.08
CA PRO A 147 4.33 -32.13 53.29
C PRO A 147 5.36 -31.79 54.38
N PRO A 148 5.00 -31.91 55.67
CA PRO A 148 5.94 -31.73 56.77
C PRO A 148 7.17 -32.64 56.62
N GLY A 149 8.37 -32.09 56.84
CA GLY A 149 9.64 -32.83 56.75
C GLY A 149 10.29 -32.84 55.36
N VAL A 150 9.64 -32.28 54.34
CA VAL A 150 10.22 -32.12 52.99
C VAL A 150 10.87 -30.75 52.86
N ALA A 151 12.19 -30.72 52.61
CA ALA A 151 12.92 -29.49 52.30
C ALA A 151 12.94 -29.24 50.79
N LEU A 152 12.83 -27.97 50.39
CA LEU A 152 13.03 -27.52 49.02
C LEU A 152 14.51 -27.14 48.82
N GLY A 153 15.18 -27.78 47.88
CA GLY A 153 16.60 -27.58 47.58
C GLY A 153 16.86 -26.73 46.34
N SER A 154 16.06 -26.92 45.28
CA SER A 154 16.19 -26.15 44.03
C SER A 154 14.88 -26.06 43.25
N LYS A 155 14.87 -25.20 42.22
CA LYS A 155 13.77 -25.03 41.26
C LYS A 155 14.31 -24.88 39.85
N ALA A 156 13.56 -25.36 38.86
CA ALA A 156 13.83 -25.18 37.44
C ALA A 156 12.54 -24.77 36.72
N ALA A 157 12.69 -24.05 35.62
CA ALA A 157 11.59 -23.67 34.74
C ALA A 157 12.03 -23.86 33.30
N GLU A 158 11.25 -24.61 32.52
CA GLU A 158 11.50 -24.84 31.10
C GLU A 158 10.32 -24.32 30.29
N VAL A 159 10.61 -23.62 29.19
CA VAL A 159 9.56 -23.11 28.30
C VAL A 159 8.98 -24.27 27.49
N VAL A 160 7.67 -24.49 27.63
CA VAL A 160 6.94 -25.55 26.92
C VAL A 160 6.33 -25.01 25.64
N ALA A 161 5.74 -23.82 25.71
CA ALA A 161 5.12 -23.16 24.56
C ALA A 161 5.12 -21.64 24.73
N VAL A 162 5.23 -20.93 23.62
CA VAL A 162 5.06 -19.48 23.55
C VAL A 162 4.13 -19.19 22.38
N ASP A 163 3.04 -18.48 22.67
CA ASP A 163 2.21 -17.83 21.68
C ASP A 163 2.62 -16.35 21.63
N PRO A 164 3.15 -15.85 20.50
CA PRO A 164 3.54 -14.45 20.36
C PRO A 164 2.36 -13.48 20.37
N GLY A 165 1.12 -13.96 20.24
CA GLY A 165 -0.06 -13.12 20.10
C GLY A 165 -0.20 -12.52 18.69
N ALA A 166 -1.13 -11.59 18.55
CA ALA A 166 -1.40 -10.88 17.30
C ALA A 166 -1.64 -9.39 17.55
N CYS A 167 -1.55 -8.59 16.49
CA CYS A 167 -1.89 -7.16 16.49
C CYS A 167 -3.13 -6.92 15.64
N ALA A 168 -3.97 -5.95 16.04
CA ALA A 168 -5.02 -5.44 15.18
C ALA A 168 -4.38 -4.73 13.97
N PRO A 169 -4.75 -5.09 12.72
CA PRO A 169 -4.22 -4.44 11.52
C PRO A 169 -4.86 -3.07 11.31
N SER A 170 -4.14 -2.18 10.63
CA SER A 170 -4.60 -0.86 10.20
C SER A 170 -3.92 -0.44 8.89
N GLY A 171 -4.48 0.52 8.19
CA GLY A 171 -3.92 1.00 6.92
C GLY A 171 -4.40 0.21 5.70
N GLY A 172 -3.80 0.48 4.55
CA GLY A 172 -4.17 -0.11 3.27
C GLY A 172 -5.36 0.58 2.58
N GLU A 173 -5.90 1.65 3.15
CA GLU A 173 -6.93 2.45 2.49
C GLU A 173 -6.36 3.10 1.22
N PRO A 174 -7.14 3.14 0.11
CA PRO A 174 -6.70 3.79 -1.11
C PRO A 174 -6.53 5.29 -0.89
N THR A 175 -5.42 5.82 -1.36
CA THR A 175 -5.07 7.25 -1.31
C THR A 175 -4.68 7.75 -2.69
N GLY A 176 -4.72 9.07 -2.87
CA GLY A 176 -4.31 9.72 -4.10
C GLY A 176 -5.32 9.55 -5.23
N GLU A 177 -4.92 9.98 -6.42
CA GLU A 177 -5.78 10.08 -7.59
C GLU A 177 -4.97 9.97 -8.88
N LEU A 178 -5.68 9.75 -9.98
CA LEU A 178 -5.13 9.73 -11.33
C LEU A 178 -5.67 10.97 -12.08
N LEU A 179 -4.78 11.93 -12.34
CA LEU A 179 -5.14 13.18 -13.01
C LEU A 179 -4.51 13.24 -14.41
N PRO A 180 -5.22 13.80 -15.40
CA PRO A 180 -4.66 14.01 -16.71
C PRO A 180 -3.59 15.13 -16.68
N ALA A 181 -2.51 14.97 -17.42
CA ALA A 181 -1.36 15.87 -17.42
C ALA A 181 -1.00 16.33 -18.84
N GLU A 182 -0.30 17.47 -18.94
CA GLU A 182 0.16 18.03 -20.22
C GLU A 182 -0.98 18.27 -21.22
N PRO A 183 -1.96 19.13 -20.88
CA PRO A 183 -3.08 19.42 -21.77
C PRO A 183 -2.61 20.07 -23.08
N SER A 184 -3.29 19.73 -24.15
CA SER A 184 -3.14 20.27 -25.49
C SER A 184 -4.52 20.50 -26.09
N THR A 185 -4.77 21.67 -26.65
CA THR A 185 -6.05 22.02 -27.24
C THR A 185 -5.94 22.15 -28.76
N PHE A 186 -6.90 21.57 -29.46
CA PHE A 186 -7.12 21.75 -30.89
C PHE A 186 -8.43 22.50 -31.09
N CYS A 187 -8.33 23.72 -31.59
CA CYS A 187 -9.45 24.58 -31.93
C CYS A 187 -9.75 24.42 -33.42
N CYS A 188 -10.85 23.77 -33.76
CA CYS A 188 -11.22 23.39 -35.11
C CYS A 188 -12.35 24.26 -35.68
N GLN A 189 -12.40 24.38 -37.00
CA GLN A 189 -13.57 24.87 -37.72
C GLN A 189 -14.64 23.77 -37.71
N ALA A 190 -15.86 24.15 -37.34
CA ALA A 190 -17.04 23.26 -37.34
C ALA A 190 -17.55 23.00 -38.77
#